data_AF-A0A2Z6LJR5-F1
#
_entry.id   AF-A0A2Z6LJR5-F1
#
_cell.length_a   1.000
_cell.length_b   1.000
_cell.length_c   1.000
_cell.angle_alpha   90.00
_cell.angle_beta   90.00
_cell.angle_gamma   90.00
#
_symmetry.space_group_name_H-M   'P 1'
#
loop_
_entity.id
_entity.type
_entity.pdbx_description
1 polymer ?
#
loop_
_entity_poly.entity_id
_entity_poly.type
_entity_poly.pdbx_seq_one_letter_code
_entity_poly.pdbx_strand_id
1 'polypeptide(L)'
;MAKLNAVVLLFTFVILLTDITTTTTVEAQGTNAKPLVKFKHDYFQTYQFENLFSKRNTPIAHAVGFWDYFSFINAASLFEPLGFGTTGNKTTQMMEIAAFLGHVGSKTSCGYGVATGGPLAWGLCYNHEMSPAQKYCDDYYKVDYPCTPGAEYYGRGAIPIYWNYNYGAAGKALNVNLLDHPEYIEQNATLAFQAAIWKWMTPVKKSQPSAHDAFVGNWKPTKNDTLGKRVPGFGATMNILYGEGVCGQGDVESMSNIVSHYLYYLDLLGVGREQAGTHDVLTCAEQLPFNPNTKLAAS
;
A
#
# COMPACT_ATOMS: atom_id res chain seq x y z
N MET A 1 14.19 2.55 77.67
CA MET A 1 13.32 3.66 78.15
C MET A 1 12.19 3.80 77.13
N ALA A 2 11.08 3.09 77.31
CA ALA A 2 9.85 3.53 77.99
C ALA A 2 9.18 4.70 77.23
N LYS A 3 8.12 4.44 76.43
CA LYS A 3 6.66 4.52 76.79
C LYS A 3 6.27 5.98 77.09
N LEU A 4 5.22 6.61 76.58
CA LEU A 4 3.79 6.29 76.34
C LEU A 4 3.23 7.62 75.73
N ASN A 5 2.15 7.76 74.95
CA ASN A 5 0.76 7.48 75.30
C ASN A 5 -0.15 7.97 74.15
N ALA A 6 -1.23 7.24 73.92
CA ALA A 6 -2.32 7.57 73.00
C ALA A 6 -3.19 8.72 73.52
N VAL A 7 -3.79 9.49 72.61
CA VAL A 7 -5.10 10.12 72.84
C VAL A 7 -5.92 10.00 71.56
N VAL A 8 -6.96 9.16 71.67
CA VAL A 8 -8.10 9.09 70.78
C VAL A 8 -9.01 10.28 71.07
N LEU A 9 -9.42 11.02 70.06
CA LEU A 9 -10.58 11.91 70.15
C LEU A 9 -11.50 11.64 68.97
N LEU A 10 -12.61 10.95 69.26
CA LEU A 10 -13.80 10.95 68.42
C LEU A 10 -14.45 12.33 68.53
N PHE A 11 -14.68 12.99 67.40
CA PHE A 11 -15.79 13.92 67.25
C PHE A 11 -16.59 13.54 66.02
N THR A 12 -17.81 13.09 66.28
CA THR A 12 -18.91 12.94 65.34
C THR A 12 -19.30 14.32 64.80
N PHE A 13 -19.38 14.46 63.48
CA PHE A 13 -20.20 15.50 62.85
C PHE A 13 -21.00 14.88 61.71
N VAL A 14 -22.29 14.73 61.97
CA VAL A 14 -23.34 14.51 60.97
C VAL A 14 -23.55 15.84 60.28
N ILE A 15 -23.32 15.93 58.96
CA ILE A 15 -23.84 17.04 58.15
C ILE A 15 -24.57 16.45 56.94
N LEU A 16 -25.79 16.96 56.79
CA LEU A 16 -26.84 16.53 55.88
C LEU A 16 -26.41 16.51 54.41
N LEU A 17 -26.91 15.50 53.70
CA LEU A 17 -27.11 15.53 52.25
C LEU A 17 -28.08 16.68 51.92
N THR A 18 -27.57 17.73 51.28
CA THR A 18 -28.40 18.67 50.53
C THR A 18 -27.87 18.72 49.11
N ASP A 19 -28.70 18.25 48.18
CA ASP A 19 -28.52 18.33 46.74
C ASP A 19 -28.19 19.77 46.32
N ILE A 20 -27.00 19.97 45.75
CA ILE A 20 -26.68 21.15 44.97
C ILE A 20 -26.27 20.66 43.58
N THR A 21 -27.24 20.65 42.69
CA THR A 21 -27.04 20.60 41.24
C THR A 21 -26.33 21.88 40.80
N THR A 22 -25.00 21.86 40.77
CA THR A 22 -24.21 22.84 40.02
C THR A 22 -23.96 22.31 38.62
N THR A 23 -24.75 22.80 37.69
CA THR A 23 -24.53 22.71 36.24
C THR A 23 -23.28 23.53 35.90
N THR A 24 -22.11 22.89 35.87
CA THR A 24 -20.93 23.48 35.24
C THR A 24 -21.02 23.20 33.74
N THR A 25 -21.44 24.23 33.00
CA THR A 25 -21.25 24.30 31.55
C THR A 25 -19.76 24.34 31.26
N VAL A 26 -19.18 23.18 30.92
CA VAL A 26 -17.87 23.14 30.26
C VAL A 26 -18.10 23.60 28.83
N GLU A 27 -17.66 24.81 28.52
CA GLU A 27 -17.57 25.32 27.16
C GLU A 27 -16.75 24.34 26.33
N ALA A 28 -17.39 23.69 25.36
CA ALA A 28 -16.72 22.88 24.36
C ALA A 28 -15.85 23.82 23.51
N GLN A 29 -14.56 23.88 23.82
CA GLN A 29 -13.57 24.37 22.87
C GLN A 29 -13.63 23.46 21.65
N GLY A 30 -14.14 24.02 20.55
CA GLY A 30 -14.28 23.36 19.28
C GLY A 30 -12.94 22.84 18.79
N THR A 31 -12.71 21.55 19.01
CA THR A 31 -11.77 20.81 18.20
C THR A 31 -12.43 20.68 16.83
N ASN A 32 -11.83 21.31 15.82
CA ASN A 32 -12.09 21.02 14.42
C ASN A 32 -11.55 19.61 14.13
N ALA A 33 -12.11 18.59 14.78
CA ALA A 33 -11.92 17.22 14.41
C ALA A 33 -12.66 17.06 13.08
N LYS A 34 -11.90 16.98 11.98
CA LYS A 34 -12.42 16.44 10.72
C LYS A 34 -13.20 15.18 11.09
N PRO A 35 -14.44 15.01 10.63
CA PRO A 35 -15.19 13.80 10.90
C PRO A 35 -14.32 12.63 10.44
N LEU A 36 -13.98 11.74 11.37
CA LEU A 36 -13.33 10.47 11.06
C LEU A 36 -14.21 9.80 10.01
N VAL A 37 -13.72 9.75 8.77
CA VAL A 37 -14.31 8.93 7.72
C VAL A 37 -14.30 7.52 8.31
N LYS A 38 -15.49 7.02 8.64
CA LYS A 38 -15.66 5.70 9.25
C LYS A 38 -15.31 4.68 8.17
N PHE A 39 -14.06 4.25 8.18
CA PHE A 39 -13.51 3.31 7.23
C PHE A 39 -14.33 2.01 7.27
N LYS A 40 -14.83 1.57 6.11
CA LYS A 40 -15.85 0.52 6.00
C LYS A 40 -15.22 -0.84 5.72
N HIS A 41 -14.15 -1.17 6.43
CA HIS A 41 -13.49 -2.47 6.30
C HIS A 41 -13.33 -3.12 7.67
N ASP A 42 -14.40 -3.76 8.15
CA ASP A 42 -14.38 -4.56 9.38
C ASP A 42 -13.40 -5.75 9.32
N TYR A 43 -12.81 -6.02 8.15
CA TYR A 43 -11.94 -7.16 7.87
C TYR A 43 -10.44 -6.83 7.73
N PHE A 44 -10.06 -5.55 7.71
CA PHE A 44 -8.64 -5.13 7.67
C PHE A 44 -8.37 -4.04 8.70
N GLN A 45 -7.97 -4.49 9.89
CA GLN A 45 -7.75 -3.66 11.08
C GLN A 45 -6.26 -3.34 11.26
N THR A 46 -5.97 -2.37 12.13
CA THR A 46 -4.60 -1.93 12.44
C THR A 46 -3.67 -3.09 12.79
N TYR A 47 -4.10 -4.04 13.64
CA TYR A 47 -3.25 -5.16 14.04
C TYR A 47 -2.86 -6.07 12.85
N GLN A 48 -3.72 -6.20 11.84
CA GLN A 48 -3.40 -6.97 10.63
C GLN A 48 -2.33 -6.26 9.83
N PHE A 49 -2.46 -4.94 9.63
CA PHE A 49 -1.41 -4.13 8.99
C PHE A 49 -0.06 -4.23 9.73
N GLU A 50 -0.08 -4.13 11.06
CA GLU A 50 1.13 -4.30 11.88
C GLU A 50 1.74 -5.70 11.72
N ASN A 51 0.93 -6.75 11.60
CA ASN A 51 1.40 -8.12 11.39
C ASN A 51 2.02 -8.32 10.00
N LEU A 52 1.38 -7.79 8.94
CA LEU A 52 1.90 -7.90 7.57
C LEU A 52 3.30 -7.27 7.43
N PHE A 53 3.53 -6.16 8.12
CA PHE A 53 4.75 -5.36 8.04
C PHE A 53 5.48 -5.26 9.39
N SER A 54 5.61 -6.39 10.09
CA SER A 54 6.10 -6.45 11.48
C SER A 54 7.55 -6.00 11.66
N LYS A 55 8.31 -5.84 10.57
CA LYS A 55 9.72 -5.40 10.62
C LYS A 55 9.98 -3.99 10.07
N ARG A 56 8.95 -3.30 9.55
CA ARG A 56 9.10 -1.98 8.89
C ARG A 56 9.65 -0.87 9.81
N ASN A 57 9.42 -0.99 11.11
CA ASN A 57 9.84 -0.01 12.12
C ASN A 57 11.01 -0.50 13.00
N THR A 58 11.70 -1.56 12.57
CA THR A 58 12.94 -1.98 13.26
C THR A 58 14.05 -0.94 13.02
N PRO A 59 15.02 -0.79 13.95
CA PRO A 59 16.07 0.24 13.81
C PRO A 59 16.93 0.17 12.55
N ILE A 60 16.95 -0.98 11.87
CA ILE A 60 17.72 -1.19 10.63
C ILE A 60 16.88 -0.97 9.37
N ALA A 61 15.59 -0.68 9.50
CA ALA A 61 14.76 -0.28 8.36
C ALA A 61 15.09 1.17 7.94
N HIS A 62 14.76 1.52 6.70
CA HIS A 62 15.15 2.79 6.10
C HIS A 62 14.01 3.83 6.09
N ALA A 63 12.79 3.43 6.45
CA ALA A 63 11.60 4.27 6.53
C ALA A 63 10.92 4.17 7.91
N VAL A 64 11.72 4.07 8.98
CA VAL A 64 11.21 3.91 10.36
C VAL A 64 10.26 5.05 10.73
N GLY A 65 9.05 4.70 11.15
CA GLY A 65 8.02 5.65 11.58
C GLY A 65 7.32 6.40 10.45
N PHE A 66 7.71 6.18 9.18
CA PHE A 66 7.07 6.82 8.03
C PHE A 66 5.73 6.15 7.70
N TRP A 67 5.69 4.81 7.67
CA TRP A 67 4.52 4.06 7.24
C TRP A 67 3.59 3.69 8.39
N ASP A 68 2.34 4.15 8.31
CA ASP A 68 1.32 3.86 9.29
C ASP A 68 -0.03 3.43 8.66
N TYR A 69 -0.82 2.71 9.45
CA TYR A 69 -2.13 2.20 9.05
C TYR A 69 -3.09 3.35 8.67
N PHE A 70 -3.14 4.42 9.45
CA PHE A 70 -4.07 5.53 9.23
C PHE A 70 -3.81 6.22 7.88
N SER A 71 -2.54 6.38 7.48
CA SER A 71 -2.16 6.84 6.16
C SER A 71 -2.65 5.94 5.04
N PHE A 72 -2.55 4.62 5.19
CA PHE A 72 -3.09 3.66 4.21
C PHE A 72 -4.61 3.75 4.11
N ILE A 73 -5.31 3.78 5.24
CA ILE A 73 -6.78 3.89 5.32
C ILE A 73 -7.28 5.21 4.70
N ASN A 74 -6.64 6.34 5.02
CA ASN A 74 -7.01 7.62 4.43
C ASN A 74 -6.82 7.63 2.91
N ALA A 75 -5.72 7.04 2.44
CA ALA A 75 -5.48 6.89 1.01
C ALA A 75 -6.55 6.00 0.35
N ALA A 76 -6.81 4.81 0.91
CA ALA A 76 -7.79 3.86 0.40
C ALA A 76 -9.20 4.44 0.33
N SER A 77 -9.61 5.25 1.31
CA SER A 77 -10.94 5.86 1.35
C SER A 77 -11.28 6.72 0.13
N LEU A 78 -10.27 7.27 -0.57
CA LEU A 78 -10.46 8.02 -1.81
C LEU A 78 -10.79 7.13 -3.01
N PHE A 79 -10.40 5.85 -2.97
CA PHE A 79 -10.55 4.88 -4.05
C PHE A 79 -11.61 3.81 -3.77
N GLU A 80 -12.11 3.70 -2.53
CA GLU A 80 -13.26 2.84 -2.19
C GLU A 80 -14.47 3.10 -3.12
N PRO A 81 -14.89 4.34 -3.43
CA PRO A 81 -16.00 4.57 -4.36
C PRO A 81 -15.74 4.07 -5.78
N LEU A 82 -14.47 3.85 -6.13
CA LEU A 82 -14.03 3.33 -7.43
C LEU A 82 -13.84 1.81 -7.43
N GLY A 83 -14.01 1.14 -6.29
CA GLY A 83 -13.95 -0.32 -6.19
C GLY A 83 -12.78 -0.87 -5.36
N PHE A 84 -11.77 -0.06 -5.02
CA PHE A 84 -10.57 -0.56 -4.32
C PHE A 84 -10.95 -1.16 -2.96
N GLY A 85 -10.72 -2.46 -2.79
CA GLY A 85 -11.08 -3.17 -1.56
C GLY A 85 -12.59 -3.32 -1.35
N THR A 86 -13.46 -2.85 -2.24
CA THR A 86 -14.92 -2.92 -2.07
C THR A 86 -15.62 -3.78 -3.12
N THR A 87 -14.89 -4.27 -4.13
CA THR A 87 -15.44 -5.07 -5.22
C THR A 87 -15.59 -6.55 -4.82
N GLY A 88 -16.71 -7.17 -5.18
CA GLY A 88 -16.98 -8.58 -4.92
C GLY A 88 -17.40 -8.88 -3.48
N ASN A 89 -17.25 -10.15 -3.09
CA ASN A 89 -17.58 -10.59 -1.72
C ASN A 89 -16.42 -10.31 -0.75
N LYS A 90 -16.64 -10.54 0.55
CA LYS A 90 -15.62 -10.31 1.60
C LYS A 90 -14.29 -11.00 1.29
N THR A 91 -14.31 -12.24 0.78
CA THR A 91 -13.09 -12.97 0.42
C THR A 91 -12.35 -12.28 -0.72
N THR A 92 -13.04 -11.89 -1.80
CA THR A 92 -12.45 -11.13 -2.92
C THR A 92 -11.85 -9.81 -2.45
N GLN A 93 -12.56 -9.08 -1.58
CA GLN A 93 -12.08 -7.82 -1.00
C GLN A 93 -10.81 -8.04 -0.18
N MET A 94 -10.77 -9.05 0.70
CA MET A 94 -9.58 -9.39 1.48
C MET A 94 -8.41 -9.85 0.60
N MET A 95 -8.70 -10.65 -0.44
CA MET A 95 -7.70 -11.07 -1.41
C MET A 95 -7.11 -9.89 -2.19
N GLU A 96 -7.93 -8.90 -2.56
CA GLU A 96 -7.45 -7.70 -3.25
C GLU A 96 -6.51 -6.89 -2.35
N ILE A 97 -6.88 -6.69 -1.08
CA ILE A 97 -6.01 -6.01 -0.12
C ILE A 97 -4.70 -6.80 0.06
N ALA A 98 -4.76 -8.13 0.18
CA ALA A 98 -3.57 -8.98 0.25
C ALA A 98 -2.70 -8.86 -1.00
N ALA A 99 -3.30 -8.83 -2.19
CA ALA A 99 -2.61 -8.73 -3.47
C ALA A 99 -1.91 -7.38 -3.60
N PHE A 100 -2.63 -6.28 -3.40
CA PHE A 100 -2.08 -4.93 -3.42
C PHE A 100 -0.93 -4.79 -2.42
N LEU A 101 -1.14 -5.21 -1.17
CA LEU A 101 -0.10 -5.13 -0.15
C LEU A 101 1.06 -6.09 -0.44
N GLY A 102 0.83 -7.24 -1.08
CA GLY A 102 1.88 -8.17 -1.51
C GLY A 102 2.84 -7.52 -2.51
N HIS A 103 2.30 -6.76 -3.48
CA HIS A 103 3.10 -5.90 -4.35
C HIS A 103 3.87 -4.86 -3.55
N VAL A 104 3.21 -4.11 -2.67
CA VAL A 104 3.84 -3.10 -1.82
C VAL A 104 5.01 -3.70 -1.02
N GLY A 105 4.76 -4.80 -0.32
CA GLY A 105 5.74 -5.49 0.50
C GLY A 105 6.94 -5.91 -0.32
N SER A 106 6.72 -6.56 -1.46
CA SER A 106 7.80 -7.01 -2.34
C SER A 106 8.67 -5.89 -2.90
N LYS A 107 8.08 -4.73 -3.24
CA LYS A 107 8.78 -3.60 -3.88
C LYS A 107 9.50 -2.68 -2.90
N THR A 108 9.16 -2.76 -1.63
CA THR A 108 9.74 -1.94 -0.57
C THR A 108 10.50 -2.77 0.47
N SER A 109 10.71 -4.06 0.20
CA SER A 109 11.37 -4.97 1.13
C SER A 109 12.87 -4.73 1.21
N CYS A 110 13.41 -4.80 2.42
CA CYS A 110 14.84 -4.99 2.69
C CYS A 110 15.13 -6.36 3.34
N GLY A 111 14.17 -7.27 3.30
CA GLY A 111 14.32 -8.62 3.84
C GLY A 111 15.31 -9.44 3.03
N TYR A 112 16.19 -10.14 3.73
CA TYR A 112 17.15 -11.09 3.15
C TYR A 112 16.90 -12.50 3.71
N GLY A 113 17.53 -13.52 3.11
CA GLY A 113 17.17 -14.92 3.36
C GLY A 113 17.18 -15.39 4.81
N VAL A 114 17.98 -14.77 5.69
CA VAL A 114 18.06 -15.09 7.13
C VAL A 114 17.63 -13.92 8.02
N ALA A 115 16.84 -12.98 7.49
CA ALA A 115 16.33 -11.86 8.25
C ALA A 115 15.39 -12.32 9.36
N THR A 116 15.46 -11.68 10.53
CA THR A 116 14.58 -12.01 11.66
C THR A 116 13.11 -11.84 11.26
N GLY A 117 12.28 -12.86 11.53
CA GLY A 117 10.87 -12.88 11.10
C GLY A 117 10.66 -13.36 9.66
N GLY A 118 11.73 -13.71 8.94
CA GLY A 118 11.69 -14.11 7.53
C GLY A 118 11.62 -12.92 6.58
N PRO A 119 12.06 -13.07 5.31
CA PRO A 119 12.19 -11.95 4.36
C PRO A 119 10.86 -11.25 4.02
N LEU A 120 9.73 -11.95 4.15
CA LEU A 120 8.40 -11.46 3.74
C LEU A 120 7.77 -10.49 4.76
N ALA A 121 8.32 -10.41 5.97
CA ALA A 121 7.87 -9.48 7.03
C ALA A 121 8.48 -8.07 6.91
N TRP A 122 9.40 -7.88 5.95
CA TRP A 122 10.22 -6.67 5.78
C TRP A 122 9.71 -5.71 4.71
N GLY A 123 8.48 -5.90 4.23
CA GLY A 123 7.80 -4.91 3.40
C GLY A 123 7.71 -3.55 4.11
N LEU A 124 7.61 -2.48 3.32
CA LEU A 124 7.63 -1.08 3.76
C LEU A 124 8.93 -0.67 4.47
N CYS A 125 10.04 -1.35 4.19
CA CYS A 125 11.34 -0.99 4.73
C CYS A 125 11.93 0.27 4.08
N TYR A 126 11.64 0.50 2.80
CA TYR A 126 12.02 1.70 2.06
C TYR A 126 10.79 2.54 1.69
N ASN A 127 10.99 3.85 1.51
CA ASN A 127 10.01 4.75 0.89
C ASN A 127 10.51 5.40 -0.42
N HIS A 128 11.79 5.21 -0.74
CA HIS A 128 12.41 5.62 -1.98
C HIS A 128 13.57 4.69 -2.36
N GLU A 129 14.02 4.80 -3.61
CA GLU A 129 15.17 4.10 -4.16
C GLU A 129 16.48 4.68 -3.59
N MET A 130 17.26 3.85 -2.88
CA MET A 130 18.49 4.30 -2.20
C MET A 130 19.66 4.60 -3.14
N SER A 131 19.75 3.89 -4.28
CA SER A 131 20.84 4.02 -5.24
C SER A 131 20.31 4.14 -6.67
N PRO A 132 19.67 5.27 -7.04
CA PRO A 132 19.11 5.47 -8.37
C PRO A 132 20.18 5.35 -9.47
N ALA A 133 19.91 4.55 -10.50
CA ALA A 133 20.83 4.41 -11.62
C ALA A 133 20.89 5.67 -12.52
N GLN A 134 19.86 6.51 -12.46
CA GLN A 134 19.69 7.70 -13.27
C GLN A 134 18.65 8.65 -12.65
N LYS A 135 18.43 9.80 -13.27
CA LYS A 135 17.37 10.74 -12.89
C LYS A 135 15.97 10.35 -13.34
N TYR A 136 15.85 9.35 -14.22
CA TYR A 136 14.60 8.90 -14.83
C TYR A 136 13.83 10.07 -15.47
N CYS A 137 14.53 10.91 -16.22
CA CYS A 137 13.91 11.92 -17.06
C CYS A 137 13.88 11.41 -18.50
N ASP A 138 12.69 11.33 -19.10
CA ASP A 138 12.52 10.97 -20.50
C ASP A 138 12.06 12.20 -21.32
N ASP A 139 12.97 12.70 -22.15
CA ASP A 139 12.76 13.84 -23.03
C ASP A 139 11.71 13.60 -24.11
N TYR A 140 11.33 12.34 -24.38
CA TYR A 140 10.22 12.02 -25.27
C TYR A 140 8.91 12.66 -24.78
N TYR A 141 8.72 12.76 -23.46
CA TYR A 141 7.51 13.28 -22.83
C TYR A 141 7.58 14.78 -22.49
N LYS A 142 8.62 15.51 -22.94
CA LYS A 142 8.86 16.90 -22.52
C LYS A 142 7.74 17.91 -22.85
N VAL A 143 6.86 17.58 -23.80
CA VAL A 143 5.73 18.44 -24.19
C VAL A 143 4.62 18.38 -23.13
N ASP A 144 4.31 17.18 -22.63
CA ASP A 144 3.22 16.97 -21.67
C ASP A 144 3.73 17.00 -20.22
N TYR A 145 4.94 16.49 -20.00
CA TYR A 145 5.58 16.29 -18.69
C TYR A 145 7.06 16.71 -18.74
N PRO A 146 7.36 18.01 -18.91
CA PRO A 146 8.74 18.50 -18.92
C PRO A 146 9.45 18.16 -17.61
N CYS A 147 10.70 17.72 -17.70
CA CYS A 147 11.50 17.48 -16.50
C CYS A 147 11.89 18.80 -15.84
N THR A 148 11.40 19.03 -14.63
CA THR A 148 11.73 20.21 -13.82
C THR A 148 13.23 20.24 -13.47
N PRO A 149 13.93 21.37 -13.67
CA PRO A 149 15.33 21.50 -13.31
C PRO A 149 15.59 21.17 -11.83
N GLY A 150 16.53 20.26 -11.57
CA GLY A 150 16.87 19.82 -10.22
C GLY A 150 15.98 18.71 -9.65
N ALA A 151 14.83 18.44 -10.26
CA ALA A 151 13.98 17.31 -9.89
C ALA A 151 14.54 15.98 -10.43
N GLU A 152 14.38 14.91 -9.65
CA GLU A 152 14.77 13.54 -10.02
C GLU A 152 13.60 12.59 -9.78
N TYR A 153 13.31 11.73 -10.75
CA TYR A 153 12.11 10.89 -10.81
C TYR A 153 12.41 9.41 -10.55
N TYR A 154 13.36 9.14 -9.65
CA TYR A 154 13.66 7.79 -9.17
C TYR A 154 12.48 7.19 -8.38
N GLY A 155 12.57 5.89 -8.06
CA GLY A 155 11.48 5.16 -7.43
C GLY A 155 11.09 5.74 -6.08
N ARG A 156 9.83 6.17 -5.91
CA ARG A 156 9.27 6.58 -4.60
C ARG A 156 7.89 5.98 -4.35
N GLY A 157 7.58 5.76 -3.08
CA GLY A 157 6.26 5.35 -2.61
C GLY A 157 6.08 3.83 -2.45
N ALA A 158 4.86 3.42 -2.11
CA ALA A 158 4.56 2.04 -1.71
C ALA A 158 4.53 1.05 -2.90
N ILE A 159 4.01 1.49 -4.04
CA ILE A 159 4.31 0.88 -5.35
C ILE A 159 5.14 1.93 -6.08
N PRO A 160 6.47 1.75 -6.18
CA PRO A 160 7.34 2.80 -6.67
C PRO A 160 6.93 3.37 -8.03
N ILE A 161 6.87 4.70 -8.10
CA ILE A 161 6.67 5.47 -9.33
C ILE A 161 8.03 5.95 -9.83
N TYR A 162 8.27 5.74 -11.12
CA TYR A 162 9.49 6.15 -11.82
C TYR A 162 9.09 7.02 -13.00
N TRP A 163 10.00 7.86 -13.47
CA TRP A 163 9.87 8.68 -14.68
C TRP A 163 8.95 9.89 -14.57
N ASN A 164 9.41 11.02 -15.13
CA ASN A 164 8.69 12.30 -15.20
C ASN A 164 7.22 12.16 -15.65
N TYR A 165 6.95 11.35 -16.68
CA TYR A 165 5.59 11.18 -17.19
C TYR A 165 4.64 10.48 -16.22
N ASN A 166 5.14 9.56 -15.38
CA ASN A 166 4.29 8.93 -14.37
C ASN A 166 4.09 9.83 -13.15
N TYR A 167 5.12 10.59 -12.75
CA TYR A 167 4.98 11.61 -11.70
C TYR A 167 3.98 12.70 -12.13
N GLY A 168 4.06 13.18 -13.37
CA GLY A 168 3.09 14.14 -13.91
C GLY A 168 1.68 13.58 -14.00
N ALA A 169 1.51 12.34 -14.47
CA ALA A 169 0.20 11.68 -14.52
C ALA A 169 -0.40 11.46 -13.12
N ALA A 170 0.41 10.97 -12.16
CA ALA A 170 0.00 10.80 -10.77
C ALA A 170 -0.36 12.15 -10.13
N GLY A 171 0.47 13.17 -10.35
CA GLY A 171 0.26 14.50 -9.81
C GLY A 171 -1.04 15.13 -10.30
N LYS A 172 -1.33 14.99 -11.60
CA LYS A 172 -2.61 15.42 -12.18
C LYS A 172 -3.80 14.67 -11.58
N ALA A 173 -3.69 13.36 -11.40
CA ALA A 173 -4.78 12.54 -10.87
C ALA A 173 -5.07 12.81 -9.39
N LEU A 174 -4.02 13.07 -8.61
CA LEU A 174 -4.11 13.33 -7.17
C LEU A 174 -4.23 14.82 -6.83
N ASN A 175 -4.20 15.69 -7.85
CA ASN A 175 -4.17 17.15 -7.70
C ASN A 175 -3.03 17.65 -6.79
N VAL A 176 -1.83 17.10 -7.00
CA VAL A 176 -0.59 17.46 -6.31
C VAL A 176 0.50 17.71 -7.35
N ASN A 177 1.32 18.74 -7.18
CA ASN A 177 2.38 19.06 -8.15
C ASN A 177 3.59 18.12 -8.03
N LEU A 178 3.41 16.86 -8.40
CA LEU A 178 4.44 15.81 -8.31
C LEU A 178 5.50 15.89 -9.42
N LEU A 179 5.25 16.65 -10.48
CA LEU A 179 6.24 16.87 -11.53
C LEU A 179 7.35 17.81 -11.03
N ASP A 180 6.98 18.94 -10.42
CA ASP A 180 7.97 19.86 -9.84
C ASP A 180 8.46 19.44 -8.46
N HIS A 181 7.63 18.71 -7.70
CA HIS A 181 7.93 18.27 -6.34
C HIS A 181 7.77 16.75 -6.17
N PRO A 182 8.59 15.93 -6.86
CA PRO A 182 8.52 14.47 -6.74
C PRO A 182 8.84 13.97 -5.32
N GLU A 183 9.58 14.74 -4.52
CA GLU A 183 9.92 14.46 -3.12
C GLU A 183 8.71 14.41 -2.19
N TYR A 184 7.55 14.95 -2.57
CA TYR A 184 6.36 14.88 -1.72
C TYR A 184 5.90 13.43 -1.46
N ILE A 185 6.17 12.51 -2.40
CA ILE A 185 5.85 11.08 -2.21
C ILE A 185 6.67 10.48 -1.05
N GLU A 186 7.92 10.86 -0.86
CA GLU A 186 8.76 10.32 0.23
C GLU A 186 8.64 11.12 1.55
N GLN A 187 7.87 12.21 1.56
CA GLN A 187 7.62 13.04 2.74
C GLN A 187 6.24 12.84 3.37
N ASN A 188 5.29 12.26 2.63
CA ASN A 188 3.92 12.06 3.08
C ASN A 188 3.42 10.63 2.77
N ALA A 189 3.29 9.80 3.81
CA ALA A 189 2.88 8.41 3.67
C ALA A 189 1.46 8.25 3.12
N THR A 190 0.53 9.15 3.45
CA THR A 190 -0.82 9.14 2.85
C THR A 190 -0.74 9.36 1.35
N LEU A 191 0.04 10.35 0.90
CA LEU A 191 0.24 10.63 -0.53
C LEU A 191 0.96 9.46 -1.23
N ALA A 192 1.93 8.83 -0.57
CA ALA A 192 2.63 7.67 -1.08
C ALA A 192 1.69 6.48 -1.32
N PHE A 193 0.77 6.22 -0.39
CA PHE A 193 -0.27 5.20 -0.58
C PHE A 193 -1.28 5.62 -1.65
N GLN A 194 -1.68 6.90 -1.72
CA GLN A 194 -2.59 7.38 -2.77
C GLN A 194 -1.99 7.16 -4.17
N ALA A 195 -0.70 7.44 -4.34
CA ALA A 195 0.00 7.23 -5.60
C ALA A 195 0.09 5.75 -5.97
N ALA A 196 0.32 4.87 -4.99
CA ALA A 196 0.33 3.43 -5.19
C ALA A 196 -1.07 2.87 -5.56
N ILE A 197 -2.12 3.29 -4.85
CA ILE A 197 -3.50 2.86 -5.13
C ILE A 197 -3.96 3.43 -6.46
N TRP A 198 -3.65 4.69 -6.79
CA TRP A 198 -3.89 5.25 -8.11
C TRP A 198 -3.28 4.38 -9.21
N LYS A 199 -2.01 3.96 -9.06
CA LYS A 199 -1.34 3.06 -10.01
C LYS A 199 -2.01 1.68 -10.11
N TRP A 200 -2.55 1.16 -9.01
CA TRP A 200 -3.33 -0.09 -9.00
C TRP A 200 -4.66 0.04 -9.74
N MET A 201 -5.35 1.17 -9.56
CA MET A 201 -6.67 1.45 -10.12
C MET A 201 -6.64 1.98 -11.56
N THR A 202 -5.47 2.41 -12.06
CA THR A 202 -5.36 3.10 -13.35
C THR A 202 -4.79 2.19 -14.44
N PRO A 203 -5.50 1.99 -15.56
CA PRO A 203 -4.93 1.32 -16.72
C PRO A 203 -3.76 2.10 -17.33
N VAL A 204 -2.67 1.41 -17.66
CA VAL A 204 -1.51 2.02 -18.33
C VAL A 204 -1.88 2.54 -19.73
N LYS A 205 -2.75 1.82 -20.43
CA LYS A 205 -3.30 2.21 -21.74
C LYS A 205 -4.81 1.99 -21.75
N LYS A 206 -5.53 2.77 -22.55
CA LYS A 206 -6.99 2.70 -22.68
C LYS A 206 -7.53 1.30 -23.03
N SER A 207 -6.75 0.49 -23.75
CA SER A 207 -7.13 -0.87 -24.15
C SER A 207 -6.65 -1.96 -23.19
N GLN A 208 -6.00 -1.61 -22.09
CA GLN A 208 -5.52 -2.54 -21.07
C GLN A 208 -6.42 -2.43 -19.82
N PRO A 209 -6.52 -3.49 -19.01
CA PRO A 209 -7.17 -3.40 -17.70
C PRO A 209 -6.29 -2.65 -16.69
N SER A 210 -6.90 -2.18 -15.61
CA SER A 210 -6.18 -1.82 -14.38
C SER A 210 -5.76 -3.10 -13.64
N ALA A 211 -4.82 -3.00 -12.70
CA ALA A 211 -4.48 -4.14 -11.84
C ALA A 211 -5.69 -4.55 -10.97
N HIS A 212 -6.48 -3.57 -10.51
CA HIS A 212 -7.79 -3.81 -9.89
C HIS A 212 -8.69 -4.69 -10.76
N ASP A 213 -9.02 -4.25 -11.97
CA ASP A 213 -9.97 -4.93 -12.85
C ASP A 213 -9.49 -6.32 -13.26
N ALA A 214 -8.18 -6.47 -13.46
CA ALA A 214 -7.57 -7.76 -13.77
C ALA A 214 -7.63 -8.73 -12.57
N PHE A 215 -7.50 -8.23 -11.34
CA PHE A 215 -7.53 -9.05 -10.13
C PHE A 215 -8.95 -9.45 -9.74
N VAL A 216 -9.88 -8.49 -9.67
CA VAL A 216 -11.25 -8.74 -9.20
C VAL A 216 -12.16 -9.37 -10.27
N GLY A 217 -11.64 -9.55 -11.49
CA GLY A 217 -12.34 -10.26 -12.57
C GLY A 217 -13.30 -9.41 -13.40
N ASN A 218 -13.21 -8.08 -13.33
CA ASN A 218 -13.98 -7.17 -14.19
C ASN A 218 -13.49 -7.18 -15.63
N TRP A 219 -12.19 -7.45 -15.83
CA TRP A 219 -11.57 -7.52 -17.13
C TRP A 219 -11.92 -8.82 -17.87
N LYS A 220 -12.39 -8.68 -19.11
CA LYS A 220 -12.61 -9.80 -20.04
C LYS A 220 -11.44 -9.89 -21.02
N PRO A 221 -10.63 -10.96 -20.99
CA PRO A 221 -9.53 -11.16 -21.93
C PRO A 221 -10.00 -11.12 -23.38
N THR A 222 -9.26 -10.40 -24.22
CA THR A 222 -9.46 -10.41 -25.67
C THR A 222 -8.80 -11.64 -26.31
N LYS A 223 -9.03 -11.85 -27.61
CA LYS A 223 -8.34 -12.89 -28.37
C LYS A 223 -6.80 -12.75 -28.28
N ASN A 224 -6.29 -11.53 -28.27
CA ASN A 224 -4.84 -11.29 -28.13
C ASN A 224 -4.33 -11.69 -26.74
N ASP A 225 -5.15 -11.49 -25.71
CA ASP A 225 -4.80 -11.87 -24.34
C ASP A 225 -4.79 -13.39 -24.18
N THR A 226 -5.78 -14.09 -24.74
CA THR A 226 -5.79 -15.56 -24.77
C THR A 226 -4.56 -16.12 -25.49
N LEU A 227 -4.18 -15.55 -26.64
CA LEU A 227 -2.97 -15.96 -27.37
C LEU A 227 -1.70 -15.69 -26.57
N GLY A 228 -1.67 -14.58 -25.82
CA GLY A 228 -0.59 -14.26 -24.89
C GLY A 228 -0.68 -14.95 -23.54
N LYS A 229 -1.57 -15.94 -23.38
CA LYS A 229 -1.85 -16.66 -22.13
C LYS A 229 -2.20 -15.76 -20.93
N ARG A 230 -2.64 -14.53 -21.17
CA ARG A 230 -3.03 -13.58 -20.12
C ARG A 230 -4.42 -13.91 -19.60
N VAL A 231 -4.51 -14.24 -18.32
CA VAL A 231 -5.75 -14.60 -17.62
C VAL A 231 -6.00 -13.69 -16.43
N PRO A 232 -7.26 -13.41 -16.04
CA PRO A 232 -7.55 -12.62 -14.84
C PRO A 232 -6.98 -13.29 -13.60
N GLY A 233 -6.43 -12.50 -12.67
CA GLY A 233 -5.78 -13.00 -11.45
C GLY A 233 -4.52 -12.24 -11.06
N PHE A 234 -3.82 -12.75 -10.05
CA PHE A 234 -2.61 -12.12 -9.49
C PHE A 234 -1.49 -12.00 -10.53
N GLY A 235 -1.33 -13.01 -11.39
CA GLY A 235 -0.39 -12.99 -12.51
C GLY A 235 -0.56 -11.78 -13.43
N ALA A 236 -1.81 -11.48 -13.83
CA ALA A 236 -2.08 -10.33 -14.69
C ALA A 236 -1.70 -9.00 -14.02
N THR A 237 -1.83 -8.88 -12.70
CA THR A 237 -1.42 -7.66 -11.98
C THR A 237 0.08 -7.42 -12.07
N MET A 238 0.89 -8.48 -11.96
CA MET A 238 2.35 -8.41 -12.18
C MET A 238 2.68 -8.02 -13.63
N ASN A 239 1.92 -8.54 -14.60
CA ASN A 239 2.10 -8.22 -16.00
C ASN A 239 1.79 -6.75 -16.32
N ILE A 240 0.69 -6.22 -15.77
CA ILE A 240 0.30 -4.81 -15.95
C ILE A 240 1.33 -3.86 -15.33
N LEU A 241 1.82 -4.18 -14.13
CA LEU A 241 2.71 -3.30 -13.38
C LEU A 241 4.18 -3.41 -13.82
N TYR A 242 4.65 -4.61 -14.17
CA TYR A 242 6.08 -4.92 -14.36
C TYR A 242 6.37 -5.91 -15.50
N GLY A 243 5.44 -6.10 -16.44
CA GLY A 243 5.46 -7.22 -17.39
C GLY A 243 6.79 -7.45 -18.11
N GLU A 244 7.48 -6.39 -18.54
CA GLU A 244 8.79 -6.50 -19.21
C GLU A 244 9.87 -7.18 -18.36
N GLY A 245 9.83 -7.01 -17.03
CA GLY A 245 10.88 -7.49 -16.13
C GLY A 245 10.57 -8.80 -15.41
N VAL A 246 9.30 -9.25 -15.40
CA VAL A 246 8.88 -10.39 -14.56
C VAL A 246 8.01 -11.43 -15.26
N CYS A 247 7.48 -11.16 -16.47
CA CYS A 247 6.54 -12.06 -17.14
C CYS A 247 7.09 -12.63 -18.46
N GLY A 248 6.59 -13.80 -18.86
CA GLY A 248 6.93 -14.45 -20.12
C GLY A 248 8.33 -15.08 -20.17
N GLN A 249 8.94 -15.28 -19.00
CA GLN A 249 10.34 -15.72 -18.84
C GLN A 249 10.47 -16.96 -17.93
N GLY A 250 9.33 -17.63 -17.63
CA GLY A 250 9.29 -18.70 -16.64
C GLY A 250 9.27 -18.18 -15.20
N ASP A 251 9.50 -19.07 -14.24
CA ASP A 251 9.53 -18.74 -12.81
C ASP A 251 10.85 -18.05 -12.41
N VAL A 252 10.89 -16.73 -12.57
CA VAL A 252 12.03 -15.89 -12.16
C VAL A 252 11.94 -15.48 -10.69
N GLU A 253 13.10 -15.20 -10.07
CA GLU A 253 13.19 -14.82 -8.65
C GLU A 253 12.38 -13.55 -8.34
N SER A 254 12.44 -12.55 -9.21
CA SER A 254 11.72 -11.28 -9.05
C SER A 254 10.20 -11.47 -8.96
N MET A 255 9.65 -12.39 -9.76
CA MET A 255 8.23 -12.77 -9.72
C MET A 255 7.93 -13.60 -8.47
N SER A 256 8.77 -14.60 -8.19
CA SER A 256 8.60 -15.51 -7.04
C SER A 256 8.59 -14.74 -5.71
N ASN A 257 9.37 -13.67 -5.60
CA ASN A 257 9.35 -12.78 -4.44
C ASN A 257 8.00 -12.06 -4.27
N ILE A 258 7.40 -11.56 -5.36
CA ILE A 258 6.08 -10.90 -5.33
C ILE A 258 4.99 -11.91 -4.93
N VAL A 259 5.01 -13.09 -5.56
CA VAL A 259 4.08 -14.19 -5.24
C VAL A 259 4.21 -14.61 -3.78
N SER A 260 5.43 -14.75 -3.26
CA SER A 260 5.66 -15.17 -1.89
C SER A 260 5.07 -14.17 -0.88
N HIS A 261 5.20 -12.86 -1.12
CA HIS A 261 4.57 -11.85 -0.27
C HIS A 261 3.04 -11.97 -0.29
N TYR A 262 2.43 -12.13 -1.47
CA TYR A 262 0.98 -12.31 -1.58
C TYR A 262 0.48 -13.53 -0.82
N LEU A 263 1.11 -14.70 -1.02
CA LEU A 263 0.71 -15.94 -0.31
C LEU A 263 0.88 -15.80 1.20
N TYR A 264 1.97 -15.18 1.66
CA TYR A 264 2.20 -14.94 3.08
C TYR A 264 1.15 -14.01 3.68
N TYR A 265 0.73 -12.98 2.94
CA TYR A 265 -0.30 -12.04 3.41
C TYR A 265 -1.69 -12.64 3.41
N LEU A 266 -2.02 -13.54 2.46
CA LEU A 266 -3.28 -14.30 2.52
C LEU A 266 -3.37 -15.13 3.80
N ASP A 267 -2.29 -15.78 4.22
CA ASP A 267 -2.27 -16.56 5.47
C ASP A 267 -2.43 -15.68 6.70
N LEU A 268 -1.70 -14.55 6.77
CA LEU A 268 -1.78 -13.62 7.90
C LEU A 268 -3.16 -12.95 8.02
N LEU A 269 -3.87 -12.78 6.90
CA LEU A 269 -5.24 -12.27 6.88
C LEU A 269 -6.29 -13.35 7.16
N GLY A 270 -5.89 -14.62 7.29
CA GLY A 270 -6.79 -15.74 7.52
C GLY A 270 -7.65 -16.10 6.31
N VAL A 271 -7.25 -15.68 5.10
CA VAL A 271 -7.88 -16.08 3.83
C VAL A 271 -7.38 -17.45 3.39
N GLY A 272 -6.09 -17.71 3.61
CA GLY A 272 -5.41 -18.95 3.21
C GLY A 272 -4.83 -18.87 1.80
N ARG A 273 -3.56 -19.24 1.67
CA ARG A 273 -2.81 -19.23 0.40
C ARG A 273 -3.43 -20.11 -0.70
N GLU A 274 -4.24 -21.11 -0.35
CA GLU A 274 -4.94 -21.97 -1.30
C GLU A 274 -5.98 -21.21 -2.14
N GLN A 275 -6.47 -20.06 -1.65
CA GLN A 275 -7.38 -19.19 -2.40
C GLN A 275 -6.68 -18.45 -3.55
N ALA A 276 -5.34 -18.44 -3.59
CA ALA A 276 -4.57 -17.73 -4.60
C ALA A 276 -4.74 -18.28 -6.03
N GLY A 277 -5.33 -19.47 -6.17
CA GLY A 277 -5.62 -20.11 -7.44
C GLY A 277 -4.47 -20.98 -7.96
N THR A 278 -4.64 -21.46 -9.20
CA THR A 278 -3.66 -22.26 -9.91
C THR A 278 -2.44 -21.44 -10.32
N HIS A 279 -1.34 -22.10 -10.68
CA HIS A 279 -0.07 -21.44 -11.02
C HIS A 279 -0.21 -20.43 -12.18
N ASP A 280 -1.06 -20.69 -13.17
CA ASP A 280 -1.33 -19.81 -14.32
C ASP A 280 -2.12 -18.54 -13.95
N VAL A 281 -2.93 -18.60 -12.90
CA VAL A 281 -3.67 -17.46 -12.33
C VAL A 281 -2.79 -16.67 -11.35
N LEU A 282 -1.99 -17.38 -10.58
CA LEU A 282 -1.11 -16.84 -9.55
C LEU A 282 0.13 -16.16 -10.12
N THR A 283 0.69 -16.70 -11.20
CA THR A 283 1.96 -16.24 -11.78
C THR A 283 1.76 -15.64 -13.17
N CYS A 284 2.79 -14.96 -13.67
CA CYS A 284 2.83 -14.51 -15.06
C CYS A 284 3.97 -15.18 -15.86
N ALA A 285 4.42 -16.35 -15.40
CA ALA A 285 5.56 -17.09 -15.96
C ALA A 285 5.44 -17.29 -17.47
N GLU A 286 4.26 -17.66 -17.94
CA GLU A 286 3.97 -17.93 -19.35
C GLU A 286 3.21 -16.80 -20.05
N GLN A 287 2.88 -15.73 -19.34
CA GLN A 287 2.09 -14.64 -19.90
C GLN A 287 2.97 -13.71 -20.73
N LEU A 288 2.62 -13.48 -22.00
CA LEU A 288 3.29 -12.46 -22.80
C LEU A 288 3.08 -11.07 -22.18
N PRO A 289 4.13 -10.25 -22.05
CA PRO A 289 4.01 -8.89 -21.52
C PRO A 289 2.95 -8.07 -22.28
N PHE A 290 2.15 -7.28 -21.57
CA PHE A 290 1.19 -6.35 -22.18
C PHE A 290 1.88 -5.26 -23.02
N ASN A 291 3.05 -4.84 -22.58
CA ASN A 291 3.86 -3.79 -23.18
C ASN A 291 5.27 -4.36 -23.38
N PRO A 292 5.51 -5.22 -24.39
CA PRO A 292 6.84 -5.78 -24.61
C PRO A 292 7.77 -4.72 -25.19
N ASN A 293 9.02 -4.67 -24.70
CA ASN A 293 10.03 -3.78 -25.24
C ASN A 293 10.44 -4.26 -26.63
N THR A 294 10.06 -3.51 -27.67
CA THR A 294 10.29 -3.88 -29.08
C THR A 294 11.76 -3.99 -29.45
N LYS A 295 12.68 -3.50 -28.61
CA LYS A 295 14.13 -3.61 -28.81
C LYS A 295 14.72 -4.99 -28.46
N LEU A 296 14.07 -5.78 -27.60
CA LEU A 296 14.54 -7.12 -27.21
C LEU A 296 13.90 -8.24 -28.04
N ALA A 297 12.77 -7.98 -28.71
CA ALA A 297 12.09 -8.96 -29.55
C ALA A 297 12.73 -9.12 -30.95
N ALA A 298 13.76 -8.33 -31.27
CA ALA A 298 14.45 -8.32 -32.56
C ALA A 298 15.92 -8.79 -32.49
N SER A 299 16.34 -9.35 -31.34
CA SER A 299 17.68 -9.91 -31.10
C SER A 299 17.64 -11.42 -30.98
#